data_AF-A0AAU9RTK6-F1
#
_entry.id   AF-A0AAU9RTK6-F1
#
_cell.length_a   1.000
_cell.length_b   1.000
_cell.length_c   1.000
_cell.angle_alpha   90.00
_cell.angle_beta   90.00
_cell.angle_gamma   90.00
#
_symmetry.space_group_name_H-M   'P 1'
#
loop_
_entity.id
_entity.type
_entity.pdbx_description
1 polymer ?
#
loop_
_entity_poly.entity_id
_entity_poly.type
_entity_poly.pdbx_seq_one_letter_code
_entity_poly.pdbx_strand_id
1 'polypeptide(L)'
;EYKTRRRSQYPPEKKKMSWQSYVDDHLMCDVEGNHLTAAAILGQDGSVWAQSTNFPQLKDQEIAGIKKDFEEPGTLAPTGLFLGGAKYMVIQGEPGAVIRGKKGPGGVTIKKTTQALVIGIYEEPMTGGQCNLVVERLGDYLIESDL
;
A
#
# COMPACT_ATOMS: atom_id res chain seq x y z
N GLU A 1 -43.09 -23.51 30.81
CA GLU A 1 -42.85 -22.14 30.31
C GLU A 1 -41.78 -22.18 29.22
N TYR A 2 -42.16 -21.84 27.98
CA TYR A 2 -41.27 -21.84 26.82
C TYR A 2 -40.50 -20.51 26.74
N LYS A 3 -39.19 -20.51 27.01
CA LYS A 3 -38.31 -19.41 26.61
C LYS A 3 -37.66 -19.74 25.28
N THR A 4 -38.33 -19.31 24.22
CA THR A 4 -37.86 -19.35 22.82
C THR A 4 -36.56 -18.56 22.68
N ARG A 5 -35.42 -19.26 22.51
CA ARG A 5 -34.17 -18.65 22.06
C ARG A 5 -34.37 -18.17 20.63
N ARG A 6 -34.57 -16.87 20.41
CA ARG A 6 -34.53 -16.26 19.08
C ARG A 6 -33.08 -16.33 18.59
N ARG A 7 -32.79 -17.27 17.69
CA ARG A 7 -31.60 -17.21 16.83
C ARG A 7 -31.76 -15.97 15.96
N SER A 8 -30.80 -15.05 16.02
CA SER A 8 -30.70 -13.92 15.10
C SER A 8 -30.77 -14.45 13.66
N GLN A 9 -31.74 -13.95 12.89
CA GLN A 9 -32.08 -14.41 11.54
C GLN A 9 -31.32 -13.62 10.45
N TYR A 10 -30.19 -13.00 10.80
CA TYR A 10 -29.34 -12.35 9.82
C TYR A 10 -28.27 -13.34 9.36
N PRO A 11 -28.19 -13.69 8.05
CA PRO A 11 -27.03 -14.41 7.55
C PRO A 11 -25.77 -13.58 7.87
N PRO A 12 -24.61 -14.21 8.13
CA PRO A 12 -23.37 -13.45 8.23
C PRO A 12 -23.23 -12.65 6.94
N GLU A 13 -23.20 -11.32 7.08
CA GLU A 13 -23.05 -10.40 5.96
C GLU A 13 -21.77 -10.84 5.23
N LYS A 14 -21.91 -11.35 4.00
CA LYS A 14 -20.74 -11.56 3.14
C LYS A 14 -20.15 -10.18 2.94
N LYS A 15 -19.09 -9.84 3.69
CA LYS A 15 -18.34 -8.60 3.55
C LYS A 15 -18.01 -8.49 2.06
N LYS A 16 -18.69 -7.57 1.37
CA LYS A 16 -18.45 -7.31 -0.04
C LYS A 16 -17.10 -6.62 -0.05
N MET A 17 -16.03 -7.37 -0.32
CA MET A 17 -14.67 -6.85 -0.25
C MET A 17 -14.54 -5.72 -1.27
N SER A 18 -14.50 -4.48 -0.78
CA SER A 18 -14.12 -3.32 -1.57
C SER A 18 -12.61 -3.15 -1.49
N TRP A 19 -11.99 -2.52 -2.49
CA TRP A 19 -10.59 -2.13 -2.42
C TRP A 19 -10.28 -1.31 -1.16
N GLN A 20 -11.26 -0.54 -0.67
CA GLN A 20 -11.14 0.22 0.56
C GLN A 20 -10.96 -0.68 1.79
N SER A 21 -11.59 -1.86 1.84
CA SER A 21 -11.36 -2.82 2.94
C SER A 21 -9.90 -3.31 2.98
N TYR A 22 -9.24 -3.47 1.83
CA TYR A 22 -7.80 -3.80 1.82
C TYR A 22 -6.94 -2.67 2.40
N VAL A 23 -7.27 -1.42 2.10
CA VAL A 23 -6.58 -0.28 2.70
C VAL A 23 -6.84 -0.21 4.20
N ASP A 24 -8.11 -0.21 4.61
CA ASP A 24 -8.51 0.02 6.01
C ASP A 24 -8.11 -1.14 6.93
N ASP A 25 -8.36 -2.39 6.51
CA ASP A 25 -8.19 -3.56 7.38
C ASP A 25 -6.78 -4.19 7.27
N HIS A 26 -6.07 -3.99 6.15
CA HIS A 26 -4.79 -4.67 5.90
C HIS A 26 -3.60 -3.73 5.80
N LEU A 27 -3.73 -2.52 5.21
CA LEU A 27 -2.62 -1.57 5.14
C LEU A 27 -2.57 -0.66 6.37
N MET A 28 -3.71 -0.10 6.76
CA MET A 28 -3.84 0.80 7.91
C MET A 28 -4.05 0.02 9.22
N CYS A 29 -3.58 -1.23 9.30
CA CYS A 29 -3.70 -2.05 10.50
C CYS A 29 -2.60 -1.73 11.53
N ASP A 30 -2.84 -2.13 12.78
CA ASP A 30 -1.84 -2.03 13.84
C ASP A 30 -0.72 -3.06 13.64
N VAL A 31 0.52 -2.59 13.67
CA VAL A 31 1.74 -3.40 13.65
C VAL A 31 2.59 -3.02 14.85
N GLU A 32 2.49 -3.80 15.91
CA GLU A 32 3.25 -3.60 17.16
C GLU A 32 3.01 -2.22 17.77
N GLY A 33 1.77 -1.70 17.71
CA GLY A 33 1.40 -0.37 18.20
C GLY A 33 1.59 0.76 17.18
N ASN A 34 2.07 0.46 15.97
CA ASN A 34 2.33 1.44 14.91
C ASN A 34 1.37 1.26 13.74
N HIS A 35 1.13 2.33 12.98
CA HIS A 35 0.28 2.33 11.79
C HIS A 35 0.98 3.10 10.67
N LEU A 36 0.70 2.74 9.41
CA LEU A 36 1.12 3.57 8.27
C LEU A 36 0.52 4.97 8.40
N THR A 37 1.28 5.99 8.01
CA THR A 37 0.81 7.38 7.95
C THR A 37 -0.22 7.55 6.85
N ALA A 38 0.03 6.91 5.70
CA ALA A 38 -0.91 6.84 4.60
C ALA A 38 -0.67 5.61 3.74
N ALA A 39 -1.72 5.13 3.06
CA ALA A 39 -1.62 3.98 2.17
C ALA A 39 -2.60 4.09 1.00
N ALA A 40 -2.27 3.45 -0.12
CA ALA A 40 -3.15 3.37 -1.28
C ALA A 40 -2.93 2.10 -2.10
N ILE A 41 -3.97 1.74 -2.85
CA ILE A 41 -3.92 0.76 -3.93
C ILE A 41 -4.29 1.51 -5.20
N LEU A 42 -3.34 1.58 -6.12
CA LEU A 42 -3.52 2.20 -7.42
C LEU A 42 -3.50 1.13 -8.49
N GLY A 43 -4.34 1.24 -9.51
CA GLY A 43 -4.10 0.51 -10.76
C GLY A 43 -2.73 0.92 -11.32
N GLN A 44 -2.08 0.02 -12.05
CA GLN A 44 -0.79 0.35 -12.64
C GLN A 44 -0.91 1.61 -13.51
N ASP A 45 -2.01 1.86 -14.21
CA ASP A 45 -2.25 3.09 -14.98
C ASP A 45 -2.16 4.39 -14.16
N GLY A 46 -2.31 4.34 -12.83
CA GLY A 46 -2.36 5.47 -11.91
C GLY A 46 -3.75 5.72 -11.33
N SER A 47 -4.77 4.96 -11.77
CA SER A 47 -6.13 5.08 -11.28
C SER A 47 -6.23 4.69 -9.81
N VAL A 48 -6.85 5.53 -8.98
CA VAL A 48 -7.02 5.23 -7.54
C VAL A 48 -8.11 4.17 -7.36
N TRP A 49 -7.75 2.99 -6.85
CA TRP A 49 -8.72 1.95 -6.50
C TRP A 49 -9.20 2.10 -5.05
N ALA A 50 -8.29 2.45 -4.15
CA ALA A 50 -8.58 2.84 -2.77
C ALA A 50 -7.40 3.60 -2.17
N GLN A 51 -7.67 4.45 -1.19
CA GLN A 51 -6.64 5.19 -0.47
C GLN A 51 -7.10 5.58 0.93
N SER A 52 -6.15 5.79 1.85
CA SER A 52 -6.45 6.36 3.15
C SER A 52 -6.68 7.87 3.04
N THR A 53 -7.32 8.46 4.06
CA THR A 53 -7.71 9.88 4.05
C THR A 53 -6.53 10.83 3.86
N ASN A 54 -5.35 10.46 4.36
CA ASN A 54 -4.14 11.29 4.33
C ASN A 54 -3.21 10.96 3.15
N PHE A 55 -3.64 10.12 2.21
CA PHE A 55 -2.81 9.78 1.07
C PHE A 55 -2.63 10.99 0.14
N PRO A 56 -1.39 11.33 -0.23
CA PRO A 56 -1.15 12.49 -1.08
C PRO A 56 -1.64 12.24 -2.51
N GLN A 57 -2.13 13.30 -3.15
CA GLN A 57 -2.43 13.29 -4.59
C GLN A 57 -1.13 13.12 -5.39
N LEU A 58 -1.06 12.06 -6.19
CA LEU A 58 0.09 11.79 -7.05
C LEU A 58 -0.09 12.43 -8.41
N LYS A 59 1.00 12.97 -8.97
CA LYS A 59 1.03 13.50 -10.32
C LYS A 59 1.32 12.38 -11.32
N ASP A 60 0.83 12.50 -12.54
CA ASP A 60 1.08 11.52 -13.61
C ASP A 60 2.57 11.25 -13.84
N GLN A 61 3.41 12.28 -13.71
CA GLN A 61 4.87 12.16 -13.82
C GLN A 61 5.49 11.31 -12.70
N GLU A 62 4.93 11.36 -11.49
CA GLU A 62 5.37 10.55 -10.35
C GLU A 62 5.02 9.08 -10.60
N ILE A 63 3.79 8.80 -11.05
CA ILE A 63 3.36 7.45 -11.44
C ILE A 63 4.21 6.90 -12.59
N ALA A 64 4.47 7.71 -13.62
CA ALA A 64 5.30 7.31 -14.75
C ALA A 64 6.74 6.98 -14.33
N GLY A 65 7.31 7.75 -13.40
CA GLY A 65 8.63 7.45 -12.83
C GLY A 65 8.68 6.13 -12.08
N ILE A 66 7.65 5.84 -11.27
CA ILE A 66 7.51 4.57 -10.53
C ILE A 66 7.41 3.38 -11.50
N LYS A 67 6.55 3.48 -12.53
CA LYS A 67 6.43 2.45 -13.57
C LYS A 67 7.76 2.17 -14.23
N LYS A 68 8.44 3.24 -14.65
CA LYS A 68 9.72 3.14 -15.34
C LYS A 68 10.77 2.46 -14.48
N ASP A 69 10.80 2.70 -13.17
CA ASP A 69 11.75 2.03 -12.27
C ASP A 69 11.43 0.55 -12.05
N PHE A 70 10.16 0.14 -12.15
CA PHE A 70 9.82 -1.28 -12.18
C PHE A 70 10.22 -1.97 -13.49
N GLU A 71 10.20 -1.26 -14.62
CA GLU A 71 10.61 -1.78 -15.94
C GLU A 71 12.14 -1.76 -16.12
N GLU A 72 12.78 -0.70 -15.63
CA GLU A 72 14.20 -0.39 -15.71
C GLU A 72 14.70 -0.03 -14.29
N PRO A 73 15.06 -1.04 -13.47
CA PRO A 73 15.49 -0.82 -12.08
C PRO A 73 16.67 0.16 -11.97
N GLY A 74 16.50 1.18 -11.11
CA GLY A 74 17.53 2.18 -10.82
C GLY A 74 17.37 3.49 -11.57
N THR A 75 16.34 3.65 -12.40
CA THR A 75 16.04 4.91 -13.10
C THR A 75 15.64 6.04 -12.14
N LEU A 76 15.08 5.73 -10.97
CA LEU A 76 14.78 6.72 -9.93
C LEU A 76 15.96 7.03 -9.00
N ALA A 77 17.04 6.24 -9.00
CA ALA A 77 18.16 6.46 -8.09
C ALA A 77 18.85 7.84 -8.26
N PRO A 78 19.08 8.35 -9.49
CA PRO A 78 19.70 9.67 -9.69
C PRO A 78 18.79 10.86 -9.36
N THR A 79 17.48 10.71 -9.57
CA THR A 79 16.50 11.82 -9.49
C THR A 79 15.77 11.85 -8.15
N GLY A 80 15.59 10.69 -7.52
CA GLY A 80 14.77 10.45 -6.34
C GLY A 80 13.35 10.01 -6.68
N LEU A 81 12.72 9.29 -5.75
CA LEU A 81 11.32 8.93 -5.81
C LEU A 81 10.48 10.12 -5.33
N PHE A 82 9.52 10.59 -6.12
CA PHE A 82 8.60 11.65 -5.73
C PHE A 82 7.20 11.09 -5.51
N LEU A 83 6.57 11.47 -4.40
CA LEU A 83 5.16 11.18 -4.11
C LEU A 83 4.51 12.41 -3.48
N GLY A 84 3.50 12.98 -4.14
CA GLY A 84 2.82 14.16 -3.63
C GLY A 84 3.73 15.37 -3.51
N GLY A 85 4.75 15.47 -4.38
CA GLY A 85 5.78 16.51 -4.30
C GLY A 85 6.85 16.28 -3.23
N ALA A 86 6.73 15.28 -2.35
CA ALA A 86 7.78 14.92 -1.41
C ALA A 86 8.84 14.03 -2.09
N LYS A 87 10.11 14.44 -1.99
CA LYS A 87 11.25 13.65 -2.48
C LYS A 87 11.72 12.64 -1.43
N TYR A 88 11.87 11.39 -1.86
CA TYR A 88 12.43 10.28 -1.11
C TYR A 88 13.74 9.84 -1.78
N MET A 89 14.75 9.53 -0.97
CA MET A 89 15.97 8.88 -1.44
C MET A 89 15.66 7.41 -1.69
N VAL A 90 15.92 6.92 -2.91
CA VAL A 90 15.74 5.50 -3.24
C VAL A 90 16.74 4.68 -2.45
N ILE A 91 16.28 3.62 -1.80
CA ILE A 91 17.11 2.64 -1.07
C ILE A 91 16.90 1.26 -1.69
N GLN A 92 17.63 0.26 -1.17
CA GLN A 92 17.57 -1.10 -1.69
C GLN A 92 16.14 -1.67 -1.68
N GLY A 93 15.60 -1.88 -2.88
CA GLY A 93 14.33 -2.55 -3.15
C GLY A 93 14.55 -3.98 -3.67
N GLU A 94 13.54 -4.49 -4.38
CA GLU A 94 13.61 -5.73 -5.16
C GLU A 94 13.38 -5.40 -6.64
N PRO A 95 14.36 -5.66 -7.53
CA PRO A 95 14.24 -5.32 -8.93
C PRO A 95 12.95 -5.84 -9.56
N GLY A 96 12.14 -4.92 -10.12
CA GLY A 96 10.87 -5.24 -10.76
C GLY A 96 9.70 -5.57 -9.82
N ALA A 97 9.91 -5.66 -8.51
CA ALA A 97 8.89 -6.07 -7.53
C ALA A 97 8.63 -5.04 -6.44
N VAL A 98 9.69 -4.47 -5.84
CA VAL A 98 9.56 -3.55 -4.70
C VAL A 98 10.46 -2.33 -4.87
N ILE A 99 9.89 -1.13 -4.74
CA ILE A 99 10.63 0.13 -4.63
C ILE A 99 10.52 0.62 -3.19
N ARG A 100 11.65 1.05 -2.63
CA ARG A 100 11.73 1.58 -1.27
C ARG A 100 12.36 2.96 -1.29
N GLY A 101 11.79 3.89 -0.53
CA GLY A 101 12.26 5.26 -0.41
C GLY A 101 12.39 5.69 1.05
N LYS A 102 13.39 6.52 1.37
CA LYS A 102 13.61 7.09 2.70
C LYS A 102 13.55 8.62 2.66
N LYS A 103 12.89 9.22 3.65
CA LYS A 103 12.84 10.68 3.85
C LYS A 103 12.96 10.98 5.34
N GLY A 104 14.18 11.33 5.78
CA GLY A 104 14.47 11.51 7.19
C GLY A 104 14.18 10.23 8.00
N PRO A 105 13.38 10.31 9.08
CA PRO A 105 12.99 9.12 9.86
C PRO A 105 11.92 8.25 9.18
N GLY A 106 11.11 8.85 8.30
CA GLY A 106 10.06 8.17 7.56
C GLY A 106 10.50 7.60 6.21
N GLY A 107 9.56 7.05 5.48
CA GLY A 107 9.80 6.47 4.17
C GLY A 107 8.55 5.95 3.50
N VAL A 108 8.77 5.18 2.43
CA VAL A 108 7.72 4.59 1.62
C VAL A 108 8.16 3.23 1.07
N THR A 109 7.20 2.32 0.99
CA THR A 109 7.34 1.04 0.27
C THR A 109 6.26 0.98 -0.82
N ILE A 110 6.67 0.60 -2.03
CA ILE A 110 5.78 0.39 -3.18
C ILE A 110 6.00 -1.03 -3.67
N LYS A 111 4.96 -1.86 -3.59
CA LYS A 111 4.94 -3.23 -4.12
C LYS A 111 4.13 -3.27 -5.41
N LYS A 112 4.75 -3.76 -6.49
CA LYS A 112 4.06 -4.02 -7.76
C LYS A 112 3.35 -5.37 -7.69
N THR A 113 2.10 -5.41 -8.14
CA THR A 113 1.34 -6.65 -8.38
C THR A 113 1.11 -6.85 -9.88
N THR A 114 0.31 -7.85 -10.26
CA THR A 114 -0.02 -8.08 -11.67
C THR A 114 -0.74 -6.89 -12.29
N GLN A 115 -1.65 -6.24 -11.56
CA GLN A 115 -2.48 -5.14 -12.09
C GLN A 115 -2.40 -3.84 -11.27
N ALA A 116 -1.80 -3.87 -10.07
CA ALA A 116 -1.82 -2.76 -9.14
C ALA A 116 -0.42 -2.37 -8.59
N LEU A 117 -0.41 -1.24 -7.89
CA LEU A 117 0.65 -0.72 -7.05
C LEU A 117 0.10 -0.58 -5.63
N VAL A 118 0.70 -1.29 -4.67
CA VAL A 118 0.39 -1.16 -3.25
C VAL A 118 1.42 -0.22 -2.62
N ILE A 119 0.96 0.88 -2.04
CA ILE A 119 1.82 1.95 -1.52
C ILE A 119 1.56 2.11 -0.02
N GLY A 120 2.62 2.11 0.78
CA GLY A 120 2.57 2.46 2.20
C GLY A 120 3.61 3.51 2.55
N ILE A 121 3.16 4.62 3.14
CA ILE A 121 3.98 5.73 3.65
C ILE A 121 4.00 5.64 5.16
N TYR A 122 5.18 5.73 5.75
CA TYR A 122 5.36 5.66 7.20
C TYR A 122 6.21 6.81 7.72
N GLU A 123 5.99 7.14 9.00
CA GLU A 123 6.81 8.04 9.79
C GLU A 123 7.15 7.38 11.14
N GLU A 124 8.08 7.96 11.90
CA GLU A 124 8.38 7.49 13.25
C GLU A 124 7.11 7.52 14.14
N PRO A 125 6.93 6.53 15.04
CA PRO A 125 7.88 5.49 15.44
C PRO A 125 7.87 4.23 14.56
N MET A 126 7.09 4.20 13.47
CA MET A 126 7.04 3.05 12.58
C MET A 126 8.36 2.90 11.82
N THR A 127 8.85 1.65 11.70
CA THR A 127 10.08 1.35 10.99
C THR A 127 9.82 0.99 9.53
N GLY A 128 10.84 1.14 8.68
CA GLY A 128 10.76 0.67 7.29
C GLY A 128 10.52 -0.84 7.18
N GLY A 129 11.00 -1.63 8.14
CA GLY A 129 10.73 -3.07 8.20
C GLY A 129 9.26 -3.40 8.43
N GLN A 130 8.59 -2.66 9.32
CA GLN A 130 7.15 -2.79 9.56
C GLN A 130 6.35 -2.36 8.32
N CYS A 131 6.76 -1.28 7.64
CA CYS A 131 6.11 -0.83 6.39
C CYS A 131 6.23 -1.89 5.29
N ASN A 132 7.44 -2.43 5.08
CA ASN A 132 7.71 -3.50 4.14
C ASN A 132 6.80 -4.71 4.38
N LEU A 133 6.74 -5.18 5.64
CA LEU A 133 5.94 -6.34 6.01
C LEU A 133 4.47 -6.19 5.59
N VAL A 134 3.87 -5.03 5.85
CA VAL A 134 2.45 -4.77 5.56
C VAL A 134 2.20 -4.68 4.06
N VAL A 135 2.99 -3.86 3.37
CA VAL A 135 2.81 -3.56 1.95
C VAL A 135 3.09 -4.79 1.09
N GLU A 136 4.18 -5.50 1.38
CA GLU A 136 4.59 -6.66 0.59
C GLU A 136 3.66 -7.84 0.82
N ARG A 137 3.22 -8.10 2.06
CA ARG A 137 2.24 -9.16 2.36
C ARG A 137 0.92 -8.96 1.63
N LEU A 138 0.39 -7.74 1.57
CA LEU A 138 -0.82 -7.49 0.80
C LEU A 138 -0.57 -7.65 -0.70
N GLY A 139 0.55 -7.14 -1.22
CA GLY A 139 0.86 -7.28 -2.63
C GLY A 139 1.07 -8.73 -3.07
N ASP A 140 1.72 -9.57 -2.26
CA ASP A 140 1.87 -10.99 -2.52
C ASP A 140 0.50 -11.69 -2.54
N TYR A 141 -0.38 -11.38 -1.59
CA TYR A 141 -1.76 -11.89 -1.58
C TYR A 141 -2.54 -11.50 -2.85
N LEU A 142 -2.38 -10.26 -3.33
CA LEU A 142 -3.02 -9.80 -4.57
C LEU A 142 -2.48 -10.56 -5.79
N ILE A 143 -1.17 -10.77 -5.86
CA ILE A 143 -0.53 -11.56 -6.93
C ILE A 143 -1.06 -13.00 -6.92
N GLU A 144 -1.12 -13.64 -5.76
CA GLU A 144 -1.67 -15.00 -5.61
C GLU A 144 -3.15 -15.09 -5.97
N SER A 145 -3.87 -13.98 -5.87
CA SER A 145 -5.27 -13.85 -6.25
C SER A 145 -5.48 -13.45 -7.72
N ASP A 146 -4.41 -13.45 -8.53
CA ASP A 146 -4.37 -12.99 -9.93
C ASP A 146 -4.80 -11.52 -10.14
N LEU A 147 -4.56 -10.67 -9.13
CA LEU A 147 -4.85 -9.23 -9.11
C LEU A 147 -3.58 -8.35 -9.14
#